data_AF-A0A0F9M424-F1
#
_entry.id   AF-A0A0F9M424-F1
#
_cell.length_a   1.000
_cell.length_b   1.000
_cell.length_c   1.000
_cell.angle_alpha   90.00
_cell.angle_beta   90.00
_cell.angle_gamma   90.00
#
_symmetry.space_group_name_H-M   'P 1'
#
loop_
_entity.id
_entity.type
_entity.pdbx_description
1 polymer ?
#
loop_
_entity_poly.entity_id
_entity_poly.type
_entity_poly.pdbx_seq_one_letter_code
_entity_poly.pdbx_strand_id
1 'polypeptide(L)'
;MSELRMQDLTLVGRLKGDPIPMTNGECYFKIDAGANRPVPCFCNEKTATNMIKYLKDGDEISIEGKLHMVQFKSEKQHTLLVFARHISYGRKNRSLVSGT
;
A
#
# COMPACT_ATOMS: atom_id res chain seq x y z
N MET A 1 -11.72 24.57 20.84
CA MET A 1 -10.55 23.75 20.47
C MET A 1 -10.96 22.86 19.32
N SER A 2 -10.31 22.97 18.17
CA SER A 2 -10.62 22.13 17.00
C SER A 2 -9.68 20.93 17.00
N GLU A 3 -10.24 19.72 17.13
CA GLU A 3 -9.48 18.47 17.06
C GLU A 3 -9.41 18.03 15.59
N LEU A 4 -8.22 18.05 14.99
CA LEU A 4 -8.03 17.59 13.62
C LEU A 4 -7.90 16.06 13.63
N ARG A 5 -9.02 15.37 13.37
CA ARG A 5 -9.01 13.90 13.27
C ARG A 5 -8.50 13.48 11.90
N MET A 6 -7.41 12.72 11.87
CA MET A 6 -6.95 12.06 10.64
C MET A 6 -8.07 11.19 10.08
N GLN A 7 -8.41 11.39 8.80
CA GLN A 7 -9.49 10.67 8.14
C GLN A 7 -9.05 9.24 7.85
N ASP A 8 -9.93 8.30 8.21
CA ASP A 8 -9.82 6.92 7.78
C ASP A 8 -10.16 6.83 6.29
N LEU A 9 -9.37 6.06 5.55
CA LEU A 9 -9.47 5.91 4.11
C LEU A 9 -9.54 4.43 3.77
N THR A 10 -10.44 4.09 2.84
CA THR A 10 -10.47 2.79 2.17
C THR A 10 -10.04 2.96 0.72
N LEU A 11 -9.06 2.18 0.28
CA LEU A 11 -8.60 2.13 -1.11
C LEU A 11 -8.72 0.72 -1.65
N VAL A 12 -9.32 0.56 -2.83
CA VAL A 12 -9.36 -0.70 -3.55
C VAL A 12 -8.66 -0.53 -4.88
N GLY A 13 -7.81 -1.48 -5.24
CA GLY A 13 -6.98 -1.37 -6.43
C GLY A 13 -6.03 -2.54 -6.58
N ARG A 14 -5.09 -2.43 -7.53
CA ARG A 14 -4.10 -3.46 -7.80
C ARG A 14 -2.72 -3.04 -7.33
N LEU A 15 -1.93 -3.99 -6.85
CA LEU A 15 -0.52 -3.74 -6.57
C LEU A 15 0.20 -3.32 -7.85
N LYS A 16 1.08 -2.33 -7.71
CA LYS A 16 2.01 -1.87 -8.74
C LYS A 16 3.44 -2.16 -8.31
N GLY A 17 3.93 -3.34 -8.67
CA GLY A 17 5.15 -3.97 -8.19
C GLY A 17 4.90 -4.90 -7.00
N ASP A 18 5.86 -5.79 -6.76
CA ASP A 18 5.87 -6.64 -5.58
C ASP A 18 6.05 -5.80 -4.29
N PRO A 19 5.46 -6.22 -3.14
CA PRO A 19 5.69 -5.56 -1.86
C PRO A 19 7.18 -5.59 -1.46
N ILE A 20 7.72 -4.46 -1.03
CA ILE A 20 9.14 -4.29 -0.71
C ILE A 20 9.33 -4.32 0.81
N PRO A 21 10.08 -5.29 1.37
CA PRO A 21 10.42 -5.30 2.78
C PRO A 21 11.36 -4.15 3.13
N MET A 22 11.13 -3.51 4.28
CA MET A 22 11.99 -2.48 4.84
C MET A 22 12.82 -3.05 6.00
N THR A 23 13.93 -2.39 6.33
CA THR A 23 14.87 -2.86 7.37
C THR A 23 14.29 -2.83 8.79
N ASN A 24 13.23 -2.06 9.01
CA ASN A 24 12.51 -1.95 10.29
C ASN A 24 11.34 -2.94 10.42
N GLY A 25 11.24 -3.93 9.53
CA GLY A 25 10.15 -4.90 9.51
C GLY A 25 8.88 -4.43 8.81
N GLU A 26 8.76 -3.13 8.50
CA GLU A 26 7.63 -2.62 7.71
C GLU A 26 7.72 -3.06 6.24
N CYS A 27 6.64 -2.83 5.50
CA CYS A 27 6.62 -3.05 4.07
C CYS A 27 6.13 -1.82 3.34
N TYR A 28 6.85 -1.47 2.28
CA TYR A 28 6.45 -0.46 1.30
C TYR A 28 5.80 -1.11 0.09
N PHE A 29 4.73 -0.53 -0.41
CA PHE A 29 4.07 -0.99 -1.63
C PHE A 29 3.31 0.15 -2.30
N LYS A 30 2.89 -0.06 -3.56
CA LYS A 30 2.11 0.91 -4.31
C LYS A 30 0.82 0.26 -4.78
N ILE A 31 -0.28 1.02 -4.72
CA ILE A 31 -1.58 0.59 -5.24
C ILE A 31 -2.01 1.50 -6.39
N ASP A 32 -2.39 0.90 -7.51
CA ASP A 32 -3.15 1.57 -8.55
C ASP A 32 -4.64 1.44 -8.26
N ALA A 33 -5.24 2.54 -7.79
CA ALA A 33 -6.65 2.67 -7.45
C ALA A 33 -7.42 3.54 -8.46
N GLY A 34 -6.96 3.62 -9.71
CA GLY A 34 -7.57 4.46 -10.75
C GLY A 34 -7.23 5.95 -10.63
N ALA A 35 -6.19 6.28 -9.87
CA ALA A 35 -5.64 7.63 -9.78
C ALA A 35 -4.60 7.86 -10.90
N ASN A 36 -4.28 9.14 -11.20
CA ASN A 36 -3.26 9.50 -12.19
C ASN A 36 -1.87 8.91 -11.90
N ARG A 37 -1.60 8.53 -10.65
CA ARG A 37 -0.35 7.90 -10.22
C ARG A 37 -0.64 6.84 -9.15
N PRO A 38 0.14 5.74 -9.10
CA PRO A 38 0.04 4.77 -8.01
C PRO A 38 0.24 5.42 -6.65
N VAL A 39 -0.60 5.06 -5.69
CA VAL A 39 -0.60 5.60 -4.33
C VAL A 39 0.45 4.84 -3.49
N PRO A 40 1.45 5.53 -2.92
CA PRO A 40 2.44 4.90 -2.06
C PRO A 40 1.83 4.56 -0.69
N CYS A 41 2.08 3.34 -0.22
CA CYS A 41 1.53 2.79 1.00
C CYS A 41 2.61 2.13 1.87
N PHE A 42 2.39 2.13 3.18
CA PHE A 42 3.19 1.40 4.16
C PHE A 42 2.30 0.57 5.08
N CYS A 43 2.79 -0.57 5.56
CA CYS A 43 2.15 -1.35 6.62
C CYS A 43 3.17 -1.83 7.65
N ASN A 44 2.67 -2.11 8.85
CA ASN A 44 3.49 -2.59 9.97
C ASN A 44 3.99 -4.03 9.76
N GLU A 45 4.91 -4.46 10.62
CA GLU A 45 5.58 -5.77 10.56
C GLU A 45 4.62 -6.95 10.45
N LYS A 46 3.59 -7.00 11.31
CA LYS A 46 2.60 -8.09 11.31
C LYS A 46 1.89 -8.23 9.96
N THR A 47 1.56 -7.10 9.32
CA THR A 47 0.87 -7.08 8.03
C THR A 47 1.86 -7.35 6.89
N ALA A 48 3.07 -6.79 6.99
CA ALA A 48 4.16 -6.92 6.05
C ALA A 48 4.52 -8.39 5.76
N THR A 49 4.68 -9.21 6.81
CA THR A 49 5.04 -10.63 6.65
C THR A 49 4.07 -11.38 5.73
N ASN A 50 2.76 -11.16 5.90
CA ASN A 50 1.77 -11.81 5.07
C ASN A 50 1.74 -11.24 3.65
N MET A 51 1.85 -9.91 3.50
CA MET A 51 1.90 -9.29 2.18
C MET A 51 3.06 -9.82 1.34
N ILE A 52 4.28 -9.80 1.89
CA ILE A 52 5.48 -10.21 1.17
C ILE A 52 5.39 -11.68 0.74
N LYS A 53 4.81 -12.53 1.59
CA LYS A 53 4.68 -13.96 1.33
C LYS A 53 3.63 -14.27 0.25
N TYR A 54 2.51 -13.57 0.27
CA TYR A 54 1.34 -13.99 -0.49
C TYR A 54 1.03 -13.11 -1.70
N LEU A 55 1.40 -11.82 -1.70
CA LEU A 55 1.01 -10.88 -2.74
C LEU A 55 2.09 -10.66 -3.80
N LYS A 56 1.64 -10.44 -5.03
CA LYS A 56 2.47 -10.14 -6.21
C LYS A 56 1.93 -8.97 -7.00
N ASP A 57 2.78 -8.40 -7.86
CA ASP A 57 2.37 -7.36 -8.81
C ASP A 57 1.07 -7.72 -9.55
N GLY A 58 0.15 -6.75 -9.62
CA GLY A 58 -1.16 -6.88 -10.23
C GLY A 58 -2.24 -7.56 -9.36
N ASP A 59 -1.89 -8.12 -8.20
CA ASP A 59 -2.89 -8.65 -7.25
C ASP A 59 -3.81 -7.52 -6.77
N GLU A 60 -5.11 -7.81 -6.72
CA GLU A 60 -6.10 -6.88 -6.20
C GLU A 60 -6.12 -6.93 -4.67
N ILE A 61 -6.16 -5.76 -4.05
CA ILE A 61 -6.24 -5.60 -2.60
C ILE A 61 -7.20 -4.47 -2.22
N SER A 62 -7.75 -4.58 -1.02
CA SER A 62 -8.40 -3.46 -0.33
C SER A 62 -7.57 -3.08 0.88
N ILE A 63 -7.37 -1.78 1.09
CA ILE A 63 -6.59 -1.20 2.18
C ILE A 63 -7.53 -0.33 3.01
N GLU A 64 -7.52 -0.52 4.32
CA GLU A 64 -8.08 0.42 5.28
C GLU A 64 -6.95 1.03 6.10
N GLY A 65 -6.87 2.36 6.09
CA GLY A 65 -5.71 3.05 6.61
C GLY A 65 -5.97 4.52 6.90
N LYS A 66 -4.87 5.25 7.08
CA LYS A 66 -4.88 6.69 7.30
C LYS A 66 -4.02 7.37 6.25
N LEU A 67 -4.47 8.55 5.81
CA LEU A 67 -3.69 9.40 4.92
C LEU A 67 -2.71 10.24 5.74
N HIS A 68 -1.44 10.20 5.34
CA HIS A 68 -0.35 10.96 5.93
C HIS A 68 0.29 11.82 4.85
N MET A 69 0.52 13.09 5.15
CA MET A 69 1.28 13.99 4.29
C MET A 69 2.72 14.00 4.77
N VAL A 70 3.64 13.50 3.95
CA VAL A 70 5.06 13.44 4.27
C VAL A 70 5.80 14.40 3.37
N GLN A 71 6.63 15.27 3.95
CA GLN A 71 7.55 16.09 3.20
C GLN A 71 8.92 15.41 3.22
N PHE A 72 9.37 14.92 2.07
CA PHE A 72 10.72 14.36 1.97
C PHE A 72 11.73 15.50 1.97
N LYS A 73 12.77 15.43 2.81
CA LYS A 73 13.76 16.52 2.93
C LYS A 73 14.46 16.85 1.60
N SER A 74 14.56 15.88 0.68
CA SER A 74 15.18 16.02 -0.63
C SER A 74 14.28 16.69 -1.68
N GLU A 75 12.97 16.72 -1.47
CA GLU A 75 12.01 17.24 -2.43
C GLU A 75 11.19 18.31 -1.73
N LYS A 76 11.16 19.54 -2.26
CA LYS A 76 10.27 20.60 -1.75
C LYS A 76 8.76 20.28 -1.97
N GLN A 77 8.42 19.02 -2.21
CA GLN A 77 7.09 18.52 -2.49
C GLN A 77 6.58 17.68 -1.33
N HIS A 78 5.29 17.84 -1.06
CA HIS A 78 4.55 16.98 -0.15
C HIS A 78 4.06 15.75 -0.90
N THR A 79 4.34 14.58 -0.35
CA THR A 79 3.83 13.31 -0.87
C THR A 79 2.75 12.81 0.07
N LEU A 80 1.59 12.51 -0.50
CA LEU A 80 0.53 11.81 0.20
C LEU A 80 0.87 10.33 0.26
N LEU A 81 0.75 9.77 1.46
CA LEU A 81 1.10 8.41 1.78
C LEU A 81 0.00 7.76 2.60
N VAL A 82 -0.27 6.48 2.35
CA VAL A 82 -1.27 5.74 3.14
C VAL A 82 -0.57 4.80 4.11
N PHE A 83 -0.88 4.94 5.40
CA PHE A 83 -0.52 3.94 6.39
C PHE A 83 -1.65 2.91 6.52
N ALA A 84 -1.43 1.72 5.98
CA ALA A 84 -2.38 0.62 5.97
C ALA A 84 -2.43 -0.08 7.33
N ARG A 85 -3.62 -0.13 7.93
CA ARG A 85 -3.88 -0.86 9.18
C ARG A 85 -4.44 -2.25 8.92
N HIS A 86 -5.32 -2.36 7.93
CA HIS A 86 -5.91 -3.62 7.50
C HIS A 86 -5.80 -3.75 5.99
N ILE A 87 -5.47 -4.95 5.54
CA ILE A 87 -5.36 -5.29 4.12
C ILE A 87 -6.15 -6.56 3.89
N SER A 88 -7.10 -6.47 2.95
CA SER A 88 -7.88 -7.61 2.49
C SER A 88 -7.39 -8.03 1.11
N TYR A 89 -7.17 -9.33 0.94
CA TYR A 89 -6.68 -9.90 -0.31
C TYR A 89 -7.84 -10.17 -1.27
N GLY A 90 -7.79 -9.58 -2.46
CA GLY A 90 -8.77 -9.75 -3.52
C GLY A 90 -8.33 -10.79 -4.55
N ARG A 91 -8.68 -10.53 -5.83
CA ARG A 91 -8.36 -11.42 -6.96
C ARG A 91 -6.85 -11.45 -7.24
N LYS A 92 -6.32 -12.66 -7.36
CA LYS A 92 -4.93 -12.91 -7.80
C LYS A 92 -4.71 -12.58 -9.27
N ASN A 93 -3.53 -12.05 -9.58
CA ASN A 93 -3.05 -11.93 -10.94
C ASN A 93 -2.71 -13.33 -11.49
N ARG A 94 -3.55 -13.85 -12.39
CA ARG A 94 -3.42 -15.22 -12.92
C ARG A 94 -2.47 -15.34 -14.12
N SER A 95 -1.78 -14.28 -14.50
CA SER A 95 -0.85 -14.29 -15.66
C SER A 95 0.39 -15.18 -15.48
N LEU A 96 0.60 -15.77 -14.30
CA LEU A 96 1.76 -16.63 -13.98
C LEU A 96 1.43 -18.13 -13.81
N VAL A 97 0.21 -18.59 -14.15
CA VAL A 97 -0.18 -20.01 -14.00
C VAL A 97 -0.20 -20.80 -15.32
N SER A 98 0.40 -20.26 -16.39
CA SER A 98 0.63 -21.03 -17.64
C SER A 98 2.12 -21.37 -17.76
N GLY A 99 2.52 -22.51 -17.20
CA GLY A 99 3.90 -22.99 -17.28
C GLY A 99 4.12 -24.28 -16.49
N THR A 100 3.37 -25.32 -16.85
CA THR A 100 3.77 -26.73 -16.63
C THR A 100 4.54 -27.22 -17.85
#